data_AF-A0A655UZE3-F1
#
_entry.id   AF-A0A655UZE3-F1
#
_cell.length_a   1.000
_cell.length_b   1.000
_cell.length_c   1.000
_cell.angle_alpha   90.00
_cell.angle_beta   90.00
_cell.angle_gamma   90.00
#
_symmetry.space_group_name_H-M   'P 1'
#
loop_
_entity.id
_entity.type
_entity.pdbx_description
1 polymer ?
#
loop_
_entity_poly.entity_id
_entity_poly.type
_entity_poly.pdbx_seq_one_letter_code
_entity_poly.pdbx_strand_id
1 'polypeptide(L)'
;MSSKIQSFRQALVYLGQQKLRKFISLVAIASTQDSKPDYLYNLAILRARFCEMLSERVPTNIAPGTGFLTGMFSVLDSLLDQSLDSIVKEMPIEEEVKQALTQGSGTLGQILALNKAYEMADWGQVVTLGQALNLPNEAPTECYIEAVKWTADLLGVQT
;
A
#
# COMPACT_ATOMS: atom_id res chain seq x y z
N MET A 1 2.73 -6.15 31.74
CA MET A 1 2.27 -7.22 30.85
C MET A 1 1.37 -6.62 29.77
N SER A 2 1.63 -6.98 28.51
CA SER A 2 0.85 -6.70 27.29
C SER A 2 0.47 -5.25 26.95
N SER A 3 1.43 -4.49 26.42
CA SER A 3 1.16 -3.29 25.61
C SER A 3 1.12 -3.67 24.12
N LYS A 4 0.13 -4.47 23.73
CA LYS A 4 -0.11 -4.80 22.31
C LYS A 4 -1.42 -4.14 21.85
N ILE A 5 -1.38 -3.56 20.65
CA ILE A 5 -2.50 -2.95 19.90
C ILE A 5 -2.95 -1.55 20.39
N GLN A 6 -2.03 -0.58 20.45
CA GLN A 6 -2.41 0.85 20.54
C GLN A 6 -1.85 1.73 19.40
N SER A 7 -0.70 1.37 18.80
CA SER A 7 -0.11 2.16 17.70
C SER A 7 -0.91 2.05 16.40
N PHE A 8 -1.42 0.87 16.04
CA PHE A 8 -2.25 0.73 14.84
C PHE A 8 -3.50 1.60 14.94
N ARG A 9 -4.29 1.63 16.02
CA ARG A 9 -5.47 2.52 16.10
C ARG A 9 -5.14 4.02 16.03
N GLN A 10 -3.99 4.46 16.52
CA GLN A 10 -3.54 5.86 16.45
C GLN A 10 -3.08 6.25 15.05
N ALA A 11 -2.41 5.33 14.34
CA ALA A 11 -2.11 5.46 12.93
C ALA A 11 -3.31 5.87 12.08
N LEU A 12 -4.46 5.31 12.48
CA LEU A 12 -5.69 5.33 11.71
C LEU A 12 -6.40 6.69 11.77
N VAL A 13 -6.11 7.50 12.78
CA VAL A 13 -6.68 8.85 12.91
C VAL A 13 -6.08 9.81 11.87
N TYR A 14 -4.86 9.53 11.37
CA TYR A 14 -4.13 10.37 10.42
C TYR A 14 -4.50 10.12 8.94
N LEU A 15 -5.08 8.95 8.62
CA LEU A 15 -5.30 8.43 7.25
C LEU A 15 -6.69 8.73 6.65
N GLY A 16 -7.60 9.36 7.40
CA GLY A 16 -8.97 9.62 6.97
C GLY A 16 -9.95 8.47 7.31
N GLN A 17 -11.14 8.83 7.81
CA GLN A 17 -12.01 7.89 8.55
C GLN A 17 -12.72 6.81 7.73
N GLN A 18 -12.99 7.02 6.43
CA GLN A 18 -13.93 6.15 5.70
C GLN A 18 -13.26 4.97 4.99
N LYS A 19 -12.19 5.23 4.22
CA LYS A 19 -11.45 4.19 3.48
C LYS A 19 -10.84 3.14 4.43
N LEU A 20 -10.52 3.62 5.62
CA LEU A 20 -9.85 2.88 6.66
C LEU A 20 -10.74 1.99 7.50
N ARG A 21 -11.96 2.44 7.83
CA ARG A 21 -12.97 1.58 8.46
C ARG A 21 -13.24 0.35 7.60
N LYS A 22 -13.26 0.48 6.27
CA LYS A 22 -13.46 -0.65 5.36
C LYS A 22 -12.29 -1.66 5.43
N PHE A 23 -11.04 -1.19 5.39
CA PHE A 23 -9.88 -2.07 5.52
C PHE A 23 -9.82 -2.75 6.89
N ILE A 24 -9.99 -1.99 7.98
CA ILE A 24 -10.01 -2.54 9.34
C ILE A 24 -11.13 -3.56 9.48
N SER A 25 -12.34 -3.28 8.99
CA SER A 25 -13.44 -4.24 9.05
C SER A 25 -13.12 -5.51 8.27
N LEU A 26 -12.52 -5.41 7.08
CA LEU A 26 -12.12 -6.56 6.27
C LEU A 26 -11.04 -7.40 6.96
N VAL A 27 -9.97 -6.75 7.42
CA VAL A 27 -8.89 -7.39 8.17
C VAL A 27 -9.41 -7.99 9.47
N ALA A 28 -10.31 -7.32 10.20
CA ALA A 28 -10.87 -7.80 11.46
C ALA A 28 -11.84 -8.99 11.27
N ILE A 29 -12.61 -8.99 10.18
CA ILE A 29 -13.45 -10.15 9.80
C ILE A 29 -12.55 -11.35 9.48
N ALA A 30 -11.45 -11.10 8.78
CA ALA A 30 -10.51 -12.14 8.39
C ALA A 30 -9.56 -12.62 9.48
N SER A 31 -9.23 -11.77 10.46
CA SER A 31 -8.27 -12.06 11.53
C SER A 31 -8.86 -12.87 12.68
N THR A 32 -9.89 -13.69 12.41
CA THR A 32 -10.47 -14.62 13.38
C THR A 32 -9.62 -15.88 13.59
N GLN A 33 -8.48 -16.00 12.90
CA GLN A 33 -7.49 -17.06 13.09
C GLN A 33 -6.12 -16.47 13.50
N ASP A 34 -5.44 -17.14 14.43
CA ASP A 34 -4.22 -16.69 15.10
C ASP A 34 -3.09 -16.18 14.17
N SER A 35 -2.78 -14.90 14.37
CA SER A 35 -1.54 -14.13 14.14
C SER A 35 -0.77 -14.30 12.81
N LYS A 36 -1.19 -13.57 11.76
CA LYS A 36 -0.26 -13.15 10.69
C LYS A 36 0.89 -12.32 11.26
N PRO A 37 2.13 -12.47 10.77
CA PRO A 37 3.27 -11.72 11.29
C PRO A 37 3.08 -10.20 11.21
N ASP A 38 3.54 -9.48 12.24
CA ASP A 38 3.45 -8.01 12.32
C ASP A 38 4.07 -7.32 11.08
N TYR A 39 5.08 -7.92 10.46
CA TYR A 39 5.73 -7.37 9.27
C TYR A 39 4.78 -7.25 8.06
N LEU A 40 3.75 -8.10 7.92
CA LEU A 40 2.81 -8.02 6.80
C LEU A 40 1.93 -6.77 6.90
N TYR A 41 1.55 -6.38 8.12
CA TYR A 41 0.81 -5.14 8.35
C TYR A 41 1.70 -3.92 8.08
N ASN A 42 2.97 -3.96 8.52
CA ASN A 42 3.93 -2.90 8.24
C ASN A 42 4.18 -2.75 6.74
N LEU A 43 4.30 -3.88 6.02
CA LEU A 43 4.45 -3.89 4.56
C LEU A 43 3.24 -3.27 3.87
N ALA A 44 2.02 -3.62 4.29
CA ALA A 44 0.80 -3.05 3.73
C ALA A 44 0.74 -1.53 3.91
N ILE A 45 1.12 -1.03 5.08
CA ILE A 45 1.16 0.42 5.39
C ILE A 45 2.24 1.12 4.57
N LEU A 46 3.46 0.56 4.52
CA LEU A 46 4.57 1.11 3.74
C LEU A 46 4.21 1.19 2.26
N ARG A 47 3.65 0.10 1.70
CA ARG A 47 3.22 0.08 0.30
C ARG A 47 2.12 1.10 0.04
N ALA A 48 1.16 1.22 0.96
CA ALA A 48 0.09 2.20 0.84
C ALA A 48 0.65 3.62 0.75
N ARG A 49 1.51 4.01 1.69
CA ARG A 49 2.09 5.36 1.70
C ARG A 49 2.98 5.61 0.48
N PHE A 50 3.80 4.64 0.09
CA PHE A 50 4.68 4.81 -1.07
C PHE A 50 3.88 4.94 -2.38
N CYS A 51 2.85 4.11 -2.58
CA CYS A 51 1.97 4.23 -3.76
C CYS A 51 1.17 5.53 -3.77
N GLU A 52 0.70 6.01 -2.62
CA GLU A 52 0.02 7.31 -2.48
C GLU A 52 0.93 8.44 -2.95
N MET A 53 2.14 8.52 -2.40
CA MET A 53 3.12 9.57 -2.74
C MET A 53 3.57 9.52 -4.20
N LEU A 54 3.78 8.33 -4.75
CA LEU A 54 4.06 8.19 -6.18
C LEU A 54 2.90 8.72 -7.02
N SER A 55 1.65 8.42 -6.64
CA SER A 55 0.46 8.89 -7.36
C SER A 55 0.34 10.41 -7.37
N GLU A 56 0.81 11.11 -6.32
CA GLU A 56 0.86 12.58 -6.26
C GLU A 56 1.90 13.18 -7.22
N ARG A 57 2.96 12.42 -7.55
CA ARG A 57 4.06 12.86 -8.42
C ARG A 57 3.83 12.48 -9.89
N VAL A 58 2.96 11.52 -10.18
CA VAL A 58 2.60 11.15 -11.55
C VAL A 58 1.65 12.22 -12.12
N PRO A 59 1.87 12.71 -13.35
CA PRO A 59 0.98 13.70 -13.99
C PRO A 59 -0.30 13.02 -14.50
N THR A 60 -1.18 12.63 -13.58
CA THR A 60 -2.43 11.93 -13.82
C THR A 60 -3.57 12.49 -12.96
N ASN A 61 -4.82 12.17 -13.30
CA ASN A 61 -6.01 12.56 -12.52
C ASN A 61 -6.37 11.53 -11.44
N ILE A 62 -5.49 10.55 -11.18
CA ILE A 62 -5.71 9.56 -10.12
C ILE A 62 -5.66 10.27 -8.77
N ALA A 63 -6.71 10.10 -7.98
CA ALA A 63 -6.74 10.62 -6.62
C ALA A 63 -5.64 9.91 -5.79
N PRO A 64 -4.82 10.64 -5.00
CA PRO A 64 -3.75 10.04 -4.18
C PRO A 64 -4.23 8.88 -3.29
N GLY A 65 -5.41 9.04 -2.69
CA GLY A 65 -6.03 8.01 -1.86
C GLY A 65 -6.45 6.75 -2.62
N THR A 66 -6.37 6.70 -3.95
CA THR A 66 -6.55 5.50 -4.78
C THR A 66 -5.22 4.75 -4.92
N GLY A 67 -4.10 5.49 -5.03
CA GLY A 67 -2.75 4.94 -4.90
C GLY A 67 -2.53 4.30 -3.53
N PHE A 68 -2.99 4.97 -2.47
CA PHE A 68 -2.96 4.43 -1.11
C PHE A 68 -3.65 3.06 -1.00
N LEU A 69 -4.89 2.95 -1.47
CA LEU A 69 -5.66 1.70 -1.44
C LEU A 69 -4.99 0.60 -2.27
N THR A 70 -4.45 0.95 -3.43
CA THR A 70 -3.75 0.00 -4.30
C THR A 70 -2.52 -0.60 -3.58
N GLY A 71 -1.70 0.23 -2.94
CA GLY A 71 -0.56 -0.25 -2.15
C GLY A 71 -1.00 -1.13 -0.98
N MET A 72 -1.99 -0.67 -0.21
CA MET A 72 -2.51 -1.38 0.97
C MET A 72 -3.08 -2.76 0.63
N PHE A 73 -3.89 -2.85 -0.43
CA PHE A 73 -4.57 -4.10 -0.80
C PHE A 73 -3.67 -5.09 -1.51
N SER A 74 -2.51 -4.66 -2.00
CA SER A 74 -1.52 -5.55 -2.64
C SER A 74 -0.94 -6.63 -1.73
N VAL A 75 -1.24 -6.59 -0.43
CA VAL A 75 -0.77 -7.55 0.60
C VAL A 75 -1.91 -8.42 1.13
N LEU A 76 -3.16 -8.18 0.68
CA LEU A 76 -4.33 -8.89 1.21
C LEU A 76 -4.32 -10.39 0.93
N ASP A 77 -3.75 -10.82 -0.20
CA ASP A 77 -3.63 -12.25 -0.51
C ASP A 77 -2.87 -13.01 0.58
N SER A 78 -1.78 -12.41 1.06
CA SER A 78 -0.91 -12.92 2.10
C SER A 78 -1.56 -12.85 3.49
N LEU A 79 -2.38 -11.82 3.72
CA LEU A 79 -3.12 -11.65 4.98
C LEU A 79 -4.34 -12.57 5.09
N LEU A 80 -4.98 -12.90 3.97
CA LEU A 80 -6.27 -13.60 3.92
C LEU A 80 -6.17 -15.07 3.45
N ASP A 81 -4.98 -15.52 3.04
CA ASP A 81 -4.73 -16.85 2.46
C ASP A 81 -5.67 -17.17 1.28
N GLN A 82 -5.95 -16.15 0.47
CA GLN A 82 -6.84 -16.22 -0.69
C GLN A 82 -6.19 -15.48 -1.86
N SER A 83 -6.54 -15.87 -3.09
CA SER A 83 -6.09 -15.13 -4.26
C SER A 83 -6.61 -13.69 -4.22
N LEU A 84 -5.76 -12.73 -4.60
CA LEU A 84 -6.15 -11.32 -4.67
C LEU A 84 -7.37 -11.07 -5.57
N ASP A 85 -7.52 -11.84 -6.66
CA ASP A 85 -8.68 -11.80 -7.55
C ASP A 85 -10.00 -12.10 -6.82
N SER A 86 -10.05 -13.20 -6.07
CA SER A 86 -11.21 -13.57 -5.25
C SER A 86 -11.56 -12.49 -4.23
N ILE A 87 -10.54 -11.89 -3.59
CA ILE A 87 -10.72 -10.87 -2.56
C ILE A 87 -11.32 -9.59 -3.17
N VAL A 88 -10.76 -9.08 -4.27
CA VAL A 88 -11.18 -7.77 -4.81
C VAL A 88 -12.46 -7.84 -5.63
N LYS A 89 -12.84 -9.02 -6.13
CA LYS A 89 -14.08 -9.22 -6.91
C LYS A 89 -15.32 -8.76 -6.13
N GLU A 90 -15.36 -9.06 -4.84
CA GLU A 90 -16.49 -8.75 -3.95
C GLU A 90 -16.40 -7.36 -3.30
N MET A 91 -15.28 -6.65 -3.49
CA MET A 91 -15.03 -5.37 -2.85
C MET A 91 -15.67 -4.19 -3.61
N PRO A 92 -16.32 -3.24 -2.89
CA PRO A 92 -16.84 -2.00 -3.47
C PRO A 92 -15.72 -0.96 -3.59
N ILE A 93 -14.79 -1.22 -4.51
CA ILE A 93 -13.64 -0.36 -4.83
C ILE A 93 -13.64 -0.04 -6.33
N GLU A 94 -12.92 1.01 -6.70
CA GLU A 94 -12.83 1.50 -8.07
C GLU A 94 -12.22 0.43 -9.01
N GLU A 95 -12.73 0.35 -10.23
CA GLU A 95 -12.32 -0.67 -11.21
C GLU A 95 -10.83 -0.57 -11.56
N GLU A 96 -10.29 0.66 -11.60
CA GLU A 96 -8.87 0.92 -11.82
C GLU A 96 -7.98 0.29 -10.75
N VAL A 97 -8.44 0.26 -9.49
CA VAL A 97 -7.73 -0.42 -8.37
C VAL A 97 -7.80 -1.92 -8.56
N LYS A 98 -8.95 -2.48 -8.95
CA LYS A 98 -9.10 -3.92 -9.22
C LYS A 98 -8.14 -4.36 -10.32
N GLN A 99 -8.12 -3.65 -11.45
CA GLN A 99 -7.23 -3.93 -12.58
C GLN A 99 -5.76 -3.86 -12.20
N ALA A 100 -5.36 -2.84 -11.42
CA ALA A 100 -3.99 -2.72 -10.92
C ALA A 100 -3.58 -3.90 -10.05
N LEU A 101 -4.48 -4.38 -9.19
CA LEU A 101 -4.22 -5.48 -8.25
C LEU A 101 -4.20 -6.85 -8.95
N THR A 102 -5.12 -7.11 -9.88
CA THR A 102 -5.28 -8.45 -10.48
C THR A 102 -4.55 -8.63 -11.80
N GLN A 103 -4.48 -7.58 -12.62
CA GLN A 103 -3.89 -7.62 -13.96
C GLN A 103 -2.56 -6.88 -14.04
N GLY A 104 -2.22 -6.07 -13.04
CA GLY A 104 -1.02 -5.22 -13.06
C GLY A 104 -1.11 -4.11 -14.12
N SER A 105 -2.31 -3.75 -14.56
CA SER A 105 -2.52 -2.83 -15.69
C SER A 105 -2.84 -1.40 -15.24
N GLY A 106 -2.72 -0.48 -16.19
CA GLY A 106 -2.98 0.94 -15.97
C GLY A 106 -1.91 1.62 -15.11
N THR A 107 -2.09 2.92 -14.88
CA THR A 107 -1.13 3.74 -14.12
C THR A 107 -0.95 3.24 -12.69
N LEU A 108 -2.02 2.82 -12.01
CA LEU A 108 -1.95 2.23 -10.67
C LEU A 108 -1.18 0.90 -10.66
N GLY A 109 -1.33 0.07 -11.69
CA GLY A 109 -0.56 -1.16 -11.85
C GLY A 109 0.93 -0.89 -12.03
N GLN A 110 1.28 0.13 -12.82
CA GLN A 110 2.67 0.58 -12.99
C GLN A 110 3.26 1.16 -11.70
N ILE A 111 2.49 1.94 -10.94
CA ILE A 111 2.91 2.46 -9.62
C ILE A 111 3.16 1.30 -8.66
N LEU A 112 2.27 0.31 -8.62
CA LEU A 112 2.43 -0.87 -7.77
C LEU A 112 3.63 -1.73 -8.23
N ALA A 113 3.87 -1.84 -9.53
CA ALA A 113 5.04 -2.52 -10.06
C ALA A 113 6.34 -1.81 -9.67
N LEU A 114 6.36 -0.46 -9.73
CA LEU A 114 7.51 0.34 -9.32
C LEU A 114 7.80 0.17 -7.83
N ASN A 115 6.74 0.14 -7.01
CA ASN A 115 6.85 -0.15 -5.59
C ASN A 115 7.54 -1.51 -5.34
N LYS A 116 7.02 -2.58 -5.97
CA LYS A 116 7.61 -3.93 -5.85
C LYS A 116 9.05 -4.01 -6.36
N ALA A 117 9.36 -3.33 -7.46
CA ALA A 117 10.73 -3.27 -7.99
C ALA A 117 11.68 -2.58 -7.00
N TYR A 118 11.24 -1.52 -6.33
CA TYR A 118 12.02 -0.83 -5.32
C TYR A 118 12.30 -1.72 -4.10
N GLU A 119 11.28 -2.45 -3.62
CA GLU A 119 11.44 -3.43 -2.53
C GLU A 119 12.43 -4.55 -2.85
N MET A 120 12.46 -4.98 -4.12
CA MET A 120 13.38 -6.00 -4.62
C MET A 120 14.77 -5.46 -4.98
N ALA A 121 15.01 -4.15 -4.82
CA ALA A 121 16.22 -3.46 -5.29
C ALA A 121 16.51 -3.68 -6.79
N ASP A 122 15.47 -3.87 -7.61
CA ASP A 122 15.58 -3.95 -9.07
C ASP A 122 15.63 -2.54 -9.67
N TRP A 123 16.81 -1.92 -9.56
CA TRP A 123 17.02 -0.53 -9.99
C TRP A 123 16.80 -0.34 -11.49
N GLY A 124 17.01 -1.39 -12.30
CA GLY A 124 16.73 -1.36 -13.74
C GLY A 124 15.25 -1.16 -14.02
N GLN A 125 14.38 -1.92 -13.33
CA GLN A 125 12.94 -1.70 -13.42
C GLN A 125 12.48 -0.40 -12.77
N VAL A 126 13.07 0.02 -11.64
CA VAL A 126 12.70 1.30 -11.01
C VAL A 126 12.91 2.46 -11.99
N VAL A 127 14.05 2.50 -12.69
CA VAL A 127 14.32 3.53 -13.70
C VAL A 127 13.34 3.42 -14.88
N THR A 128 13.13 2.21 -15.40
CA THR A 128 12.25 1.98 -16.55
C THR A 128 10.80 2.39 -16.27
N LEU A 129 10.26 1.96 -15.13
CA LEU A 129 8.90 2.28 -14.71
C LEU A 129 8.76 3.75 -14.31
N GLY A 130 9.79 4.34 -13.67
CA GLY A 130 9.82 5.76 -13.33
C GLY A 130 9.70 6.64 -14.58
N GLN A 131 10.46 6.31 -15.62
CA GLN A 131 10.38 6.99 -16.92
C GLN A 131 9.01 6.80 -17.57
N ALA A 132 8.46 5.58 -17.58
CA ALA A 132 7.13 5.31 -18.15
C ALA A 132 6.01 6.09 -17.43
N LEU A 133 6.17 6.34 -16.12
CA LEU A 133 5.28 7.13 -15.30
C LEU A 133 5.55 8.65 -15.36
N ASN A 134 6.54 9.09 -16.15
CA ASN A 134 7.01 10.49 -16.22
C ASN A 134 7.40 11.07 -14.86
N LEU A 135 8.01 10.26 -14.00
CA LEU A 135 8.52 10.68 -12.71
C LEU A 135 9.92 11.29 -12.84
N PRO A 136 10.26 12.31 -12.04
CA PRO A 136 11.65 12.68 -11.80
C PRO A 136 12.45 11.49 -11.28
N ASN A 137 13.73 11.38 -11.65
CA ASN A 137 14.57 10.24 -11.28
C ASN A 137 14.71 10.05 -9.77
N GLU A 138 14.68 11.15 -9.02
CA GLU A 138 14.81 11.18 -7.56
C GLU A 138 13.50 10.83 -6.85
N ALA A 139 12.36 10.97 -7.53
CA ALA A 139 11.04 10.87 -6.90
C ALA A 139 10.76 9.51 -6.25
N PRO A 140 11.09 8.34 -6.87
CA PRO A 140 10.95 7.04 -6.19
C PRO A 140 11.69 6.97 -4.86
N THR A 141 12.93 7.45 -4.82
CA THR A 141 13.76 7.41 -3.61
C THR A 141 13.26 8.37 -2.54
N GLU A 142 12.89 9.61 -2.91
CA GLU A 142 12.29 10.58 -1.99
C GLU A 142 11.01 10.02 -1.36
N CYS A 143 10.11 9.50 -2.20
CA CYS A 143 8.83 8.95 -1.75
C CYS A 143 9.03 7.72 -0.84
N TYR A 144 9.98 6.83 -1.16
CA TYR A 144 10.25 5.67 -0.33
C TYR A 144 10.81 6.05 1.04
N ILE A 145 11.78 6.97 1.09
CA ILE A 145 12.38 7.44 2.36
C ILE A 145 11.30 8.06 3.26
N GLU A 146 10.43 8.91 2.70
CA GLU A 146 9.32 9.49 3.46
C GLU A 146 8.32 8.42 3.91
N ALA A 147 7.97 7.46 3.04
CA ALA A 147 7.05 6.39 3.38
C ALA A 147 7.58 5.51 4.52
N VAL A 148 8.88 5.21 4.54
CA VAL A 148 9.53 4.47 5.66
C VAL A 148 9.47 5.28 6.95
N LYS A 149 9.86 6.56 6.93
CA LYS A 149 9.82 7.43 8.12
C LYS A 149 8.40 7.54 8.67
N TRP A 150 7.46 7.85 7.80
CA TRP A 150 6.05 7.95 8.15
C TRP A 150 5.54 6.64 8.75
N THR A 151 5.86 5.49 8.15
CA THR A 151 5.45 4.17 8.68
C THR A 151 6.08 3.87 10.04
N ALA A 152 7.35 4.25 10.26
CA ALA A 152 8.03 4.05 11.53
C ALA A 152 7.39 4.89 12.66
N ASP A 153 7.15 6.18 12.40
CA ASP A 153 6.48 7.10 13.32
C ASP A 153 5.07 6.58 13.67
N LEU A 154 4.35 6.11 12.66
CA LEU A 154 3.01 5.57 12.76
C LEU A 154 2.92 4.33 13.68
N LEU A 155 3.92 3.46 13.59
CA LEU A 155 3.97 2.22 14.35
C LEU A 155 4.63 2.38 15.73
N GLY A 156 5.20 3.55 16.01
CA GLY A 156 5.93 3.84 17.24
C GLY A 156 7.28 3.14 17.32
N VAL A 157 7.89 2.80 16.18
CA VAL A 157 9.22 2.18 16.10
C VAL A 157 10.25 3.29 15.97
N GLN A 158 11.06 3.53 17.01
CA GLN A 158 12.21 4.45 16.91
C GLN A 158 13.32 3.77 16.08
N THR A 159 13.61 4.32 14.91
CA THR A 159 14.78 3.97 14.08
C THR A 159 16.05 4.63 14.60
#